data_AF-A0A6I4P1A6-F1
#
_entry.id   AF-A0A6I4P1A6-F1
#
_cell.length_a   1.000
_cell.length_b   1.000
_cell.length_c   1.000
_cell.angle_alpha   90.00
_cell.angle_beta   90.00
_cell.angle_gamma   90.00
#
_symmetry.space_group_name_H-M   'P 1'
#
loop_
_entity.id
_entity.type
_entity.pdbx_description
1 polymer ?
#
loop_
_entity_poly.entity_id
_entity_poly.type
_entity_poly.pdbx_seq_one_letter_code
_entity_poly.pdbx_strand_id
1 'polypeptide(L)'
;GLARLGRAGARPDAAIASPGSAARADDGAPEDGGLRTLGLQFEPRRKLVRRPGQWQGPRDEPAQRAVHVDRIGLRPMVRSDRGAWVKDGLTWQNIAFQASAARIDPAQSRWFGQFAALKSAGPAIGGYGSEWLTLEEFDSPLLWAMLAEAQRLGIALVGGDAVPRVQLSARVEVGFDVRATGPALTAAEPGAAAGAGDALQPHP
;
A
#
# COMPACT_ATOMS: atom_id res chain seq x y z
N GLY A 1 67.57 -15.56 -48.48
CA GLY A 1 66.20 -15.38 -48.95
C GLY A 1 65.90 -16.39 -50.05
N LEU A 2 64.70 -16.96 -50.06
CA LEU A 2 64.15 -17.81 -51.12
C LEU A 2 62.62 -17.69 -51.05
N ALA A 3 61.94 -17.70 -52.19
CA ALA A 3 60.50 -17.45 -52.29
C ALA A 3 59.72 -18.72 -52.64
N ARG A 4 58.44 -18.78 -52.27
CA ARG A 4 57.32 -19.17 -53.16
C ARG A 4 55.94 -18.99 -52.52
N LEU A 5 54.97 -18.56 -53.32
CA LEU A 5 53.55 -18.76 -53.03
C LEU A 5 53.14 -20.21 -53.31
N GLY A 6 52.10 -20.69 -52.63
CA GLY A 6 51.44 -21.98 -52.86
C GLY A 6 49.97 -21.93 -52.45
N ARG A 7 49.08 -22.61 -53.18
CA ARG A 7 47.61 -22.48 -53.10
C ARG A 7 46.95 -23.84 -52.82
N ALA A 8 45.92 -23.81 -51.95
CA ALA A 8 44.84 -24.81 -51.78
C ALA A 8 45.17 -26.24 -51.31
N GLY A 9 44.21 -26.88 -50.62
CA GLY A 9 44.15 -28.34 -50.47
C GLY A 9 43.59 -28.88 -49.13
N ALA A 10 42.28 -29.20 -49.11
CA ALA A 10 41.58 -30.27 -48.35
C ALA A 10 41.83 -30.56 -46.84
N ARG A 11 40.71 -30.75 -46.11
CA ARG A 11 40.58 -31.59 -44.88
C ARG A 11 40.27 -33.05 -45.33
N PRO A 12 40.56 -34.12 -44.53
CA PRO A 12 39.79 -34.49 -43.31
C PRO A 12 40.70 -35.10 -42.20
N ASP A 13 40.26 -35.63 -41.04
CA ASP A 13 38.96 -35.69 -40.34
C ASP A 13 39.17 -35.78 -38.81
N ALA A 14 38.10 -35.58 -38.00
CA ALA A 14 37.89 -36.12 -36.64
C ALA A 14 36.61 -35.51 -36.00
N ALA A 15 35.50 -36.24 -36.02
CA ALA A 15 34.26 -35.82 -35.35
C ALA A 15 34.24 -36.21 -33.86
N ILE A 16 33.69 -35.33 -33.01
CA ILE A 16 32.97 -35.73 -31.79
C ILE A 16 31.66 -34.92 -31.77
N ALA A 17 30.54 -35.59 -31.46
CA ALA A 17 29.19 -35.15 -31.81
C ALA A 17 28.58 -34.09 -30.86
N SER A 18 27.59 -33.37 -31.39
CA SER A 18 26.75 -32.37 -30.70
C SER A 18 25.62 -33.03 -29.86
N PRO A 19 24.82 -32.25 -29.10
CA PRO A 19 23.68 -31.59 -29.75
C PRO A 19 23.41 -30.15 -29.24
N GLY A 20 23.54 -29.17 -30.14
CA GLY A 20 22.77 -27.93 -30.02
C GLY A 20 21.36 -28.20 -30.53
N SER A 21 20.43 -28.57 -29.65
CA SER A 21 19.03 -28.74 -30.03
C SER A 21 18.37 -27.37 -30.14
N ALA A 22 17.95 -27.01 -31.35
CA ALA A 22 17.07 -25.87 -31.58
C ALA A 22 15.67 -26.21 -31.05
N ALA A 23 15.46 -25.97 -29.74
CA ALA A 23 14.12 -25.79 -29.23
C ALA A 23 13.53 -24.56 -29.93
N ARG A 24 12.37 -24.75 -30.56
CA ARG A 24 11.59 -23.65 -31.16
C ARG A 24 11.39 -22.56 -30.11
N ALA A 25 11.39 -21.31 -30.56
CA ALA A 25 10.71 -20.27 -29.80
C ALA A 25 9.24 -20.69 -29.68
N ASP A 26 8.91 -21.25 -28.52
CA ASP A 26 7.55 -21.18 -28.01
C ASP A 26 7.36 -19.71 -27.62
N ASP A 27 6.90 -18.90 -28.57
CA ASP A 27 6.34 -17.58 -28.28
C ASP A 27 5.00 -17.80 -27.55
N GLY A 28 5.10 -18.35 -26.35
CA GLY A 28 4.11 -18.23 -25.31
C GLY A 28 4.02 -16.75 -24.98
N ALA A 29 3.18 -16.05 -25.73
CA ALA A 29 2.77 -14.69 -25.42
C ALA A 29 2.43 -14.67 -23.92
N PRO A 30 3.01 -13.73 -23.14
CA PRO A 30 2.77 -13.69 -21.71
C PRO A 30 1.26 -13.62 -21.51
N GLU A 31 0.69 -14.56 -20.76
CA GLU A 31 -0.76 -14.60 -20.55
C GLU A 31 -1.24 -13.22 -20.14
N ASP A 32 -2.35 -12.76 -20.72
CA ASP A 32 -3.00 -11.46 -20.47
C ASP A 32 -3.62 -11.41 -19.05
N GLY A 33 -2.82 -11.72 -18.04
CA GLY A 33 -3.11 -11.55 -16.64
C GLY A 33 -3.21 -10.06 -16.35
N GLY A 34 -4.46 -9.58 -16.34
CA GLY A 34 -4.80 -8.17 -16.21
C GLY A 34 -4.14 -7.46 -15.01
N LEU A 35 -4.19 -6.13 -15.06
CA LEU A 35 -3.58 -5.27 -14.05
C LEU A 35 -4.07 -5.65 -12.64
N ARG A 36 -3.13 -5.70 -11.69
CA ARG A 36 -3.41 -6.10 -10.31
C ARG A 36 -4.28 -5.05 -9.63
N THR A 37 -5.33 -5.48 -8.94
CA THR A 37 -6.16 -4.57 -8.14
C THR A 37 -5.41 -4.15 -6.88
N LEU A 38 -5.00 -2.88 -6.81
CA LEU A 38 -4.37 -2.31 -5.61
C LEU A 38 -5.38 -1.74 -4.62
N GLY A 39 -4.94 -1.58 -3.38
CA GLY A 39 -5.68 -0.92 -2.32
C GLY A 39 -4.77 -0.21 -1.33
N LEU A 40 -5.32 0.77 -0.63
CA LEU A 40 -4.74 1.42 0.53
C LEU A 40 -5.47 0.92 1.77
N GLN A 41 -4.79 0.13 2.61
CA GLN A 41 -5.37 -0.35 3.86
C GLN A 41 -5.21 0.66 4.98
N PHE A 42 -6.28 0.85 5.73
CA PHE A 42 -6.34 1.61 6.98
C PHE A 42 -6.45 0.63 8.14
N GLU A 43 -5.67 0.85 9.19
CA GLU A 43 -5.71 0.03 10.40
C GLU A 43 -5.62 0.94 11.64
N PRO A 44 -6.53 0.80 12.63
CA PRO A 44 -6.36 1.46 13.92
C PRO A 44 -5.17 0.85 14.65
N ARG A 45 -4.25 1.70 15.11
CA ARG A 45 -2.98 1.26 15.72
C ARG A 45 -2.73 1.99 17.02
N ARG A 46 -1.77 1.47 17.79
CA ARG A 46 -1.34 2.02 19.08
C ARG A 46 0.17 2.03 19.20
N LYS A 47 0.74 3.11 19.74
CA LYS A 47 2.16 3.16 20.11
C LYS A 47 2.35 2.77 21.57
N LEU A 48 2.97 1.60 21.79
CA LEU A 48 3.44 1.21 23.11
C LEU A 48 4.69 2.01 23.48
N VAL A 49 4.54 2.94 24.42
CA VAL A 49 5.66 3.68 25.03
C VAL A 49 6.53 2.72 25.85
N ARG A 50 7.84 2.91 25.79
CA ARG A 50 8.82 2.14 26.57
C ARG A 50 8.50 2.21 28.06
N ARG A 51 8.35 1.06 28.72
CA ARG A 51 8.24 0.98 30.18
C ARG A 51 9.63 1.08 30.83
N PRO A 52 9.80 1.80 31.96
CA PRO A 52 11.02 1.75 32.75
C PRO A 52 11.38 0.28 33.10
N GLY A 53 12.66 -0.07 33.00
CA GLY A 53 13.14 -1.43 33.26
C GLY A 53 13.00 -2.43 32.09
N GLN A 54 12.36 -2.09 30.97
CA GLN A 54 12.39 -2.94 29.76
C GLN A 54 13.42 -2.45 28.72
N TRP A 55 14.11 -3.43 28.12
CA TRP A 55 15.07 -3.24 27.02
C TRP A 55 14.39 -3.15 25.65
N GLN A 56 13.10 -3.53 25.57
CA GLN A 56 12.31 -3.40 24.34
C GLN A 56 11.99 -1.91 24.10
N GLY A 57 12.35 -1.41 22.92
CA GLY A 57 12.03 -0.05 22.48
C GLY A 57 10.53 0.16 22.23
N PRO A 58 10.10 1.39 21.88
CA PRO A 58 8.72 1.67 21.50
C PRO A 58 8.26 0.74 20.37
N ARG A 59 7.03 0.24 20.46
CA ARG A 59 6.42 -0.61 19.42
C ARG A 59 5.17 0.04 18.86
N ASP A 60 4.96 -0.14 17.58
CA ASP A 60 3.73 0.23 16.88
C ASP A 60 2.99 -1.07 16.52
N GLU A 61 1.75 -1.23 16.98
CA GLU A 61 0.97 -2.48 16.81
C GLU A 61 -0.52 -2.20 16.55
N PRO A 62 -1.26 -3.15 15.95
CA PRO A 62 -2.71 -3.01 15.76
C PRO A 62 -3.46 -2.81 17.09
N ALA A 63 -4.38 -1.86 17.13
CA ALA A 63 -5.19 -1.58 18.31
C ALA A 63 -6.42 -2.51 18.33
N GLN A 64 -6.37 -3.54 19.18
CA GLN A 64 -7.45 -4.52 19.35
C GLN A 64 -8.73 -3.97 20.00
N ARG A 65 -8.71 -2.74 20.54
CA ARG A 65 -9.86 -2.08 21.17
C ARG A 65 -9.86 -0.61 20.81
N ALA A 66 -11.03 -0.02 20.53
CA ALA A 66 -11.19 1.39 20.21
C ALA A 66 -10.52 2.31 21.24
N VAL A 67 -10.66 2.01 22.54
CA VAL A 67 -10.05 2.76 23.66
C VAL A 67 -8.51 2.76 23.69
N HIS A 68 -7.85 2.02 22.81
CA HIS A 68 -6.39 2.01 22.67
C HIS A 68 -5.88 2.67 21.39
N VAL A 69 -6.76 3.10 20.48
CA VAL A 69 -6.35 3.70 19.20
C VAL A 69 -5.72 5.06 19.46
N ASP A 70 -4.48 5.25 19.01
CA ASP A 70 -3.79 6.55 19.07
C ASP A 70 -3.34 7.08 17.69
N ARG A 71 -3.51 6.26 16.64
CA ARG A 71 -3.13 6.56 15.25
C ARG A 71 -3.86 5.68 14.25
N ILE A 72 -3.96 6.11 12.99
CA ILE A 72 -4.42 5.28 11.87
C ILE A 72 -3.24 4.97 10.95
N GLY A 73 -2.85 3.69 10.89
CA GLY A 73 -1.84 3.21 9.95
C GLY A 73 -2.38 3.07 8.53
N LEU A 74 -1.57 3.46 7.55
CA LEU A 74 -1.80 3.34 6.12
C LEU A 74 -0.74 2.44 5.47
N ARG A 75 -1.15 1.43 4.68
CA ARG A 75 -0.22 0.61 3.89
C ARG A 75 -0.76 0.26 2.50
N PRO A 76 0.09 0.07 1.48
CA PRO A 76 -0.33 -0.52 0.22
C PRO A 76 -0.69 -1.99 0.40
N MET A 77 -1.67 -2.44 -0.37
CA MET A 77 -2.14 -3.82 -0.44
C MET A 77 -2.47 -4.15 -1.90
N VAL A 78 -2.52 -5.45 -2.20
CA VAL A 78 -2.99 -5.98 -3.47
C VAL A 78 -4.00 -7.07 -3.25
N ARG A 79 -4.97 -7.18 -4.15
CA ARG A 79 -5.95 -8.26 -4.13
C ARG A 79 -5.31 -9.52 -4.73
N SER A 80 -5.31 -10.59 -3.97
CA SER A 80 -4.94 -11.93 -4.45
C SER A 80 -6.03 -12.52 -5.34
N ASP A 81 -5.69 -13.56 -6.11
CA ASP A 81 -6.63 -14.27 -7.01
C ASP A 81 -7.79 -14.92 -6.24
N ARG A 82 -7.59 -15.23 -4.95
CA ARG A 82 -8.63 -15.71 -4.02
C ARG A 82 -9.53 -14.58 -3.48
N GLY A 83 -9.39 -13.36 -3.99
CA GLY A 83 -10.16 -12.18 -3.63
C GLY A 83 -9.75 -11.49 -2.31
N ALA A 84 -8.86 -12.10 -1.52
CA ALA A 84 -8.37 -11.57 -0.25
C ALA A 84 -7.27 -10.51 -0.45
N TRP A 85 -7.23 -9.50 0.42
CA TRP A 85 -6.20 -8.46 0.42
C TRP A 85 -4.93 -8.96 1.10
N VAL A 86 -3.80 -8.86 0.41
CA VAL A 86 -2.48 -9.28 0.89
C VAL A 86 -1.44 -8.18 0.65
N LYS A 87 -0.32 -8.22 1.38
CA LYS A 87 0.79 -7.29 1.18
C LYS A 87 1.57 -7.57 -0.11
N ASP A 88 1.84 -8.86 -0.35
CA ASP A 88 2.60 -9.37 -1.49
C ASP A 88 3.92 -8.62 -1.78
N GLY A 89 4.67 -8.30 -0.71
CA GLY A 89 5.93 -7.57 -0.81
C GLY A 89 5.82 -6.11 -1.23
N LEU A 90 4.62 -5.54 -1.38
CA LEU A 90 4.42 -4.11 -1.59
C LEU A 90 4.76 -3.33 -0.32
N THR A 91 5.61 -2.32 -0.47
CA THR A 91 5.97 -1.38 0.60
C THR A 91 5.93 0.04 0.06
N TRP A 92 5.84 1.04 0.95
CA TRP A 92 5.93 2.45 0.58
C TRP A 92 7.25 2.81 -0.14
N GLN A 93 8.31 2.04 0.07
CA GLN A 93 9.61 2.26 -0.58
C GLN A 93 9.66 1.72 -2.02
N ASN A 94 8.93 0.64 -2.33
CA ASN A 94 9.03 -0.01 -3.64
C ASN A 94 7.84 0.27 -4.57
N ILE A 95 6.62 0.48 -4.04
CA ILE A 95 5.40 0.47 -4.85
C ILE A 95 5.41 1.49 -5.98
N ALA A 96 5.99 2.68 -5.75
CA ALA A 96 6.08 3.75 -6.74
C ALA A 96 6.88 3.35 -8.00
N PHE A 97 7.74 2.33 -7.90
CA PHE A 97 8.62 1.85 -8.96
C PHE A 97 8.17 0.50 -9.56
N GLN A 98 7.11 -0.13 -9.03
CA GLN A 98 6.71 -1.49 -9.42
C GLN A 98 5.84 -1.57 -10.69
N ALA A 99 5.39 -0.45 -11.26
CA ALA A 99 4.51 -0.40 -12.44
C ALA A 99 4.84 -1.44 -13.53
N SER A 100 6.04 -1.37 -14.09
CA SER A 100 6.50 -2.24 -15.19
C SER A 100 6.86 -3.66 -14.77
N ALA A 101 7.15 -3.89 -13.49
CA ALA A 101 7.63 -5.18 -12.98
C ALA A 101 6.53 -6.07 -12.39
N ALA A 102 5.43 -5.47 -11.91
CA ALA A 102 4.40 -6.14 -11.11
C ALA A 102 2.99 -6.10 -11.72
N ARG A 103 2.85 -5.76 -13.02
CA ARG A 103 1.55 -5.56 -13.70
C ARG A 103 0.64 -4.59 -12.94
N ILE A 104 1.22 -3.47 -12.50
CA ILE A 104 0.54 -2.40 -11.77
C ILE A 104 0.26 -1.24 -12.73
N ASP A 105 -0.93 -0.65 -12.64
CA ASP A 105 -1.26 0.58 -13.39
C ASP A 105 -0.24 1.69 -13.07
N PRO A 106 0.48 2.26 -14.07
CA PRO A 106 1.42 3.35 -13.87
C PRO A 106 0.82 4.59 -13.17
N ALA A 107 -0.48 4.87 -13.36
CA ALA A 107 -1.17 5.96 -12.68
C ALA A 107 -1.32 5.67 -11.18
N GLN A 108 -1.68 4.43 -10.81
CA GLN A 108 -1.75 4.01 -9.40
C GLN A 108 -0.35 3.99 -8.76
N SER A 109 0.65 3.46 -9.46
CA SER A 109 2.07 3.49 -9.03
C SER A 109 2.54 4.91 -8.72
N ARG A 110 2.27 5.86 -9.63
CA ARG A 110 2.58 7.28 -9.43
C ARG A 110 1.82 7.88 -8.24
N TRP A 111 0.53 7.57 -8.11
CA TRP A 111 -0.30 8.03 -6.99
C TRP A 111 0.30 7.63 -5.64
N PHE A 112 0.74 6.37 -5.46
CA PHE A 112 1.35 5.93 -4.20
C PHE A 112 2.65 6.69 -3.89
N GLY A 113 3.48 6.98 -4.90
CA GLY A 113 4.69 7.79 -4.73
C GLY A 113 4.38 9.24 -4.34
N GLN A 114 3.39 9.86 -4.97
CA GLN A 114 2.91 11.20 -4.63
C GLN A 114 2.30 11.25 -3.22
N PHE A 115 1.54 10.23 -2.84
CA PHE A 115 0.93 10.12 -1.51
C PHE A 115 2.00 10.02 -0.42
N ALA A 116 2.98 9.13 -0.59
CA ALA A 116 4.09 8.98 0.37
C ALA A 116 4.93 10.26 0.52
N ALA A 117 5.07 11.04 -0.56
CA ALA A 117 5.81 12.31 -0.55
C ALA A 117 5.07 13.48 0.12
N LEU A 118 3.75 13.36 0.35
CA LEU A 118 2.95 14.41 0.99
C LEU A 118 3.13 14.49 2.51
N LYS A 119 3.63 13.42 3.13
CA LYS A 119 3.83 13.37 4.58
C LYS A 119 4.85 14.42 5.02
N SER A 120 4.58 15.08 6.14
CA SER A 120 5.49 16.06 6.72
C SER A 120 6.81 15.42 7.15
N ALA A 121 7.87 16.24 7.13
CA ALA A 121 9.19 15.88 7.61
C ALA A 121 9.23 15.87 9.16
N GLY A 122 8.39 15.05 9.79
CA GLY A 122 8.47 14.77 11.22
C GLY A 122 9.75 14.00 11.57
N PRO A 123 10.13 13.92 12.86
CA PRO A 123 11.24 13.10 13.30
C PRO A 123 11.04 11.66 12.82
N ALA A 124 12.01 11.11 12.09
CA ALA A 124 11.98 9.73 11.64
C ALA A 124 12.16 8.78 12.84
N ILE A 125 11.08 8.53 13.59
CA ILE A 125 11.12 7.68 14.79
C ILE A 125 11.20 6.20 14.38
N GLY A 126 12.41 5.78 14.02
CA GLY A 126 12.90 4.41 14.16
C GLY A 126 12.29 3.37 13.22
N GLY A 127 12.70 3.38 11.94
CA GLY A 127 12.47 2.24 11.05
C GLY A 127 12.72 2.55 9.58
N TYR A 128 13.92 2.24 9.06
CA TYR A 128 14.07 2.03 7.63
C TYR A 128 13.16 0.85 7.23
N GLY A 129 12.25 1.06 6.28
CA GLY A 129 11.29 0.04 5.85
C GLY A 129 10.03 -0.03 6.73
N SER A 130 9.46 1.10 7.17
CA SER A 130 8.14 1.06 7.79
C SER A 130 7.09 0.60 6.77
N GLU A 131 6.53 -0.59 7.01
CA GLU A 131 5.37 -1.15 6.30
C GLU A 131 4.14 -0.21 6.33
N TRP A 132 4.14 0.73 7.27
CA TRP A 132 3.09 1.69 7.55
C TRP A 132 3.63 3.12 7.45
N LEU A 133 2.80 4.01 6.91
CA LEU A 133 2.76 5.42 7.28
C LEU A 133 1.62 5.60 8.27
N THR A 134 1.55 6.70 9.00
CA THR A 134 0.39 7.03 9.84
C THR A 134 -0.31 8.29 9.33
N LEU A 135 -1.64 8.33 9.38
CA LEU A 135 -2.47 9.44 8.87
C LEU A 135 -2.09 10.78 9.55
N GLU A 136 -1.58 10.70 10.76
CA GLU A 136 -1.08 11.79 11.61
C GLU A 136 0.29 12.35 11.15
N GLU A 137 0.93 11.77 10.12
CA GLU A 137 2.11 12.36 9.47
C GLU A 137 1.75 13.39 8.38
N PHE A 138 0.47 13.64 8.12
CA PHE A 138 0.01 14.47 7.00
C PHE A 138 -0.62 15.79 7.47
N ASP A 139 0.14 16.89 7.46
CA ASP A 139 -0.35 18.21 7.90
C ASP A 139 -1.15 18.98 6.81
N SER A 140 -1.25 18.43 5.59
CA SER A 140 -1.84 19.13 4.44
C SER A 140 -3.26 18.63 4.10
N PRO A 141 -4.25 19.53 3.91
CA PRO A 141 -5.58 19.17 3.40
C PRO A 141 -5.58 18.43 2.05
N LEU A 142 -4.49 18.51 1.28
CA LEU A 142 -4.28 17.76 0.04
C LEU A 142 -4.40 16.24 0.23
N LEU A 143 -4.19 15.73 1.46
CA LEU A 143 -4.47 14.34 1.86
C LEU A 143 -5.85 13.88 1.40
N TRP A 144 -6.89 14.68 1.66
CA TRP A 144 -8.27 14.31 1.37
C TRP A 144 -8.55 14.25 -0.14
N ALA A 145 -7.99 15.17 -0.90
CA ALA A 145 -8.06 15.15 -2.36
C ALA A 145 -7.31 13.95 -2.95
N MET A 146 -6.15 13.58 -2.39
CA MET A 146 -5.42 12.38 -2.79
C MET A 146 -6.21 11.09 -2.48
N LEU A 147 -6.91 11.02 -1.34
CA LEU A 147 -7.77 9.87 -1.00
C LEU A 147 -9.00 9.76 -1.92
N ALA A 148 -9.57 10.88 -2.37
CA ALA A 148 -10.64 10.90 -3.37
C ALA A 148 -10.12 10.45 -4.76
N GLU A 149 -8.93 10.94 -5.15
CA GLU A 149 -8.25 10.52 -6.38
C GLU A 149 -7.93 9.03 -6.39
N ALA A 150 -7.56 8.44 -5.24
CA ALA A 150 -7.32 7.01 -5.11
C ALA A 150 -8.53 6.18 -5.58
N GLN A 151 -9.73 6.54 -5.13
CA GLN A 151 -10.97 5.88 -5.55
C GLN A 151 -11.24 6.06 -7.04
N ARG A 152 -11.00 7.27 -7.59
CA ARG A 152 -11.16 7.56 -9.03
C ARG A 152 -10.19 6.74 -9.90
N LEU A 153 -9.00 6.45 -9.40
CA LEU A 153 -8.01 5.57 -10.04
C LEU A 153 -8.26 4.07 -9.80
N GLY A 154 -9.31 3.69 -9.06
CA GLY A 154 -9.62 2.29 -8.76
C GLY A 154 -8.77 1.66 -7.64
N ILE A 155 -8.06 2.47 -6.85
CA ILE A 155 -7.36 2.02 -5.64
C ILE A 155 -8.39 1.89 -4.52
N ALA A 156 -8.64 0.67 -4.05
CA ALA A 156 -9.63 0.41 -3.01
C ALA A 156 -9.18 0.99 -1.66
N LEU A 157 -10.07 1.65 -0.91
CA LEU A 157 -9.82 1.96 0.50
C LEU A 157 -10.22 0.73 1.33
N VAL A 158 -9.25 0.09 1.97
CA VAL A 158 -9.40 -1.26 2.55
C VAL A 158 -9.40 -1.19 4.07
N GLY A 159 -10.30 -1.95 4.69
CA GLY A 159 -10.28 -2.19 6.13
C GLY A 159 -9.24 -3.22 6.57
N GLY A 160 -9.04 -3.34 7.89
CA GLY A 160 -8.41 -4.48 8.56
C GLY A 160 -9.40 -5.20 9.47
N ASP A 161 -8.95 -6.21 10.22
CA ASP A 161 -9.84 -7.04 11.05
C ASP A 161 -10.63 -6.23 12.09
N ALA A 162 -10.01 -5.19 12.68
CA ALA A 162 -10.64 -4.33 13.68
C ALA A 162 -11.59 -3.27 13.08
N VAL A 163 -11.39 -2.87 11.82
CA VAL A 163 -12.23 -1.91 11.09
C VAL A 163 -12.40 -2.44 9.66
N PRO A 164 -13.41 -3.28 9.40
CA PRO A 164 -13.53 -4.02 8.14
C PRO A 164 -14.02 -3.18 6.95
N ARG A 165 -14.45 -1.94 7.20
CA ARG A 165 -14.99 -1.01 6.20
C ARG A 165 -14.35 0.36 6.37
N VAL A 166 -13.88 0.92 5.27
CA VAL A 166 -13.41 2.31 5.17
C VAL A 166 -14.24 3.01 4.10
N GLN A 167 -14.70 4.23 4.39
CA GLN A 167 -15.45 5.06 3.46
C GLN A 167 -14.94 6.50 3.59
N LEU A 168 -14.71 7.16 2.46
CA LEU A 168 -14.44 8.59 2.40
C LEU A 168 -15.77 9.32 2.19
N SER A 169 -16.07 10.28 3.06
CA SER A 169 -17.30 11.08 3.01
C SER A 169 -16.96 12.56 3.14
N ALA A 170 -17.64 13.42 2.39
CA ALA A 170 -17.46 14.87 2.48
C ALA A 170 -17.97 15.46 3.81
N ARG A 171 -18.97 14.79 4.43
CA ARG A 171 -19.51 15.11 5.76
C ARG A 171 -19.83 13.81 6.49
N VAL A 172 -19.59 13.78 7.79
CA VAL A 172 -20.04 12.74 8.72
C VAL A 172 -20.55 13.44 9.97
N GLU A 173 -21.61 12.92 10.56
CA GLU A 173 -22.15 13.41 11.83
C GLU A 173 -21.95 12.34 12.89
N VAL A 174 -21.34 12.72 14.00
CA VAL A 174 -20.97 11.81 15.10
C VAL A 174 -21.69 12.29 16.35
N GLY A 175 -22.60 11.47 16.85
CA GLY A 175 -23.35 11.72 18.08
C GLY A 175 -22.85 10.84 19.21
N PHE A 176 -22.80 11.39 20.42
CA PHE A 176 -22.50 10.64 21.64
C PHE A 176 -23.43 11.11 22.77
N ASP A 177 -24.00 10.17 23.51
CA ASP A 177 -24.84 10.45 24.68
C ASP A 177 -23.96 10.41 25.93
N VAL A 178 -23.95 11.49 26.72
CA VAL A 178 -23.20 11.59 27.99
C VAL A 178 -24.20 11.69 29.14
N ARG A 179 -24.14 10.71 30.05
CA ARG A 179 -24.97 10.67 31.24
C ARG A 179 -24.11 10.86 32.48
N ALA A 180 -24.54 11.75 33.38
CA ALA A 180 -23.92 11.89 34.69
C ALA A 180 -24.44 10.80 35.64
N THR A 181 -23.53 10.09 36.30
CA THR A 181 -23.82 9.09 37.32
C THR A 181 -23.09 9.51 38.60
N GLY A 182 -23.73 10.38 39.39
CA GLY A 182 -23.08 11.03 40.53
C GLY A 182 -21.96 11.98 40.10
N PRO A 183 -20.79 12.01 40.77
CA PRO A 183 -19.65 12.84 40.38
C PRO A 183 -18.89 12.34 39.14
N ALA A 184 -19.30 11.20 38.55
CA ALA A 184 -18.68 10.63 37.36
C ALA A 184 -19.57 10.81 36.12
N LEU A 185 -18.94 11.10 34.98
CA LEU A 185 -19.60 11.09 33.67
C LEU A 185 -19.37 9.73 32.98
N THR A 186 -20.42 9.18 32.39
CA THR A 186 -20.39 7.95 31.58
C THR A 186 -20.95 8.26 30.20
N ALA A 187 -20.17 8.03 29.16
CA ALA A 187 -20.63 8.15 27.77
C ALA A 187 -21.10 6.79 27.24
N ALA A 188 -22.20 6.78 26.48
CA ALA A 188 -22.57 5.66 25.63
C ALA A 188 -21.64 5.59 24.40
N GLU A 189 -21.60 4.45 23.71
CA GLU A 189 -20.79 4.34 22.50
C GLU A 189 -21.28 5.32 21.42
N PRO A 190 -20.37 6.02 20.72
CA PRO A 190 -20.75 7.02 19.73
C PRO A 190 -21.38 6.38 18.50
N GLY A 191 -22.50 6.94 18.05
CA GLY A 191 -23.11 6.63 16.77
C GLY A 191 -22.55 7.53 15.66
N ALA A 192 -22.17 6.95 14.53
CA ALA A 192 -21.75 7.68 13.35
C ALA A 192 -22.78 7.52 12.22
N ALA A 193 -23.27 8.65 11.69
CA ALA A 193 -24.13 8.70 10.51
C ALA A 193 -23.41 9.46 9.40
N ALA A 194 -23.25 8.83 8.23
CA ALA A 194 -22.82 9.54 7.04
C ALA A 194 -24.00 10.37 6.52
N GLY A 195 -23.93 11.69 6.67
CA GLY A 195 -24.93 12.59 6.12
C GLY A 195 -24.92 12.52 4.59
N ALA A 196 -26.02 12.07 3.99
CA ALA A 196 -26.31 12.46 2.61
C ALA A 196 -26.35 14.00 2.58
N GLY A 197 -25.65 14.61 1.63
CA GLY A 197 -25.47 16.05 1.59
C GLY A 197 -26.79 16.77 1.29
N ASP A 198 -27.57 17.07 2.33
CA ASP A 198 -28.74 17.92 2.20
C ASP A 198 -28.30 19.38 2.05
N ALA A 199 -28.96 20.09 1.14
CA ALA A 199 -28.59 21.45 0.83
C ALA A 199 -29.02 22.37 1.97
N LEU A 200 -28.09 23.15 2.51
CA LEU A 200 -28.38 24.18 3.50
C LEU A 200 -29.32 25.23 2.89
N GLN A 201 -30.64 25.03 3.06
CA GLN A 201 -31.66 26.05 2.82
C GLN A 201 -31.56 27.09 3.95
N PRO A 202 -31.17 28.35 3.66
CA PRO A 202 -31.21 29.40 4.67
C PRO A 202 -32.66 29.78 4.94
N HIS A 203 -33.12 29.60 6.17
CA HIS A 203 -34.39 30.16 6.62
C HIS A 203 -34.22 31.68 6.87
N PRO A 204 -35.18 32.52 6.46
CA PRO A 204 -35.21 33.95 6.81
C PRO A 204 -35.63 34.19 8.27
#